data_AF-A0A1M6BA20-F1
#
_entry.id   AF-A0A1M6BA20-F1
#
_cell.length_a   1.000
_cell.length_b   1.000
_cell.length_c   1.000
_cell.angle_alpha   90.00
_cell.angle_beta   90.00
_cell.angle_gamma   90.00
#
_symmetry.space_group_name_H-M   'P 1'
#
loop_
_entity.id
_entity.type
_entity.pdbx_description
1 polymer ?
#
loop_
_entity_poly.entity_id
_entity_poly.type
_entity_poly.pdbx_seq_one_letter_code
_entity_poly.pdbx_strand_id
1 'polypeptide(L)'
;MLAHCNVTYEMIYTDKHPRPNSFMRFILALVVKPMVVSEKPYKKNIKTAPQFIIAGKRDFEIEKKRLIDYLIQTQELGETHFHLKESHSFGPLTKTEWSNLCYKHLDHHLSQFGV
;
A
#
# COMPACT_ATOMS: atom_id res chain seq x y z
N MET A 1 -3.33 13.07 3.83
CA MET A 1 -2.96 11.81 4.51
C MET A 1 -3.85 10.64 4.05
N LEU A 2 -5.16 10.63 4.29
CA LEU A 2 -6.01 9.47 3.92
C LEU A 2 -5.98 9.11 2.43
N ALA A 3 -6.02 10.10 1.54
CA ALA A 3 -5.85 9.88 0.10
C ALA A 3 -4.53 9.17 -0.26
N HIS A 4 -3.46 9.41 0.51
CA HIS A 4 -2.17 8.73 0.34
C HIS A 4 -2.27 7.27 0.80
N CYS A 5 -2.90 7.01 1.95
CA CYS A 5 -3.15 5.65 2.44
C CYS A 5 -4.00 4.84 1.45
N ASN A 6 -4.99 5.48 0.81
CA ASN A 6 -5.83 4.86 -0.21
C ASN A 6 -5.04 4.34 -1.42
N VAL A 7 -3.88 4.92 -1.77
CA VAL A 7 -3.10 4.48 -2.94
C VAL A 7 -2.67 3.02 -2.84
N THR A 8 -2.31 2.53 -1.65
CA THR A 8 -1.97 1.11 -1.44
C THR A 8 -3.13 0.21 -1.84
N TYR A 9 -4.35 0.56 -1.44
CA TYR A 9 -5.55 -0.21 -1.77
C TYR A 9 -6.02 -0.02 -3.22
N GLU A 10 -5.84 1.18 -3.77
CA GLU A 10 -6.08 1.44 -5.20
C GLU A 10 -5.21 0.51 -6.06
N MET A 11 -3.96 0.26 -5.69
CA MET A 11 -3.08 -0.70 -6.39
C MET A 11 -3.47 -2.18 -6.22
N ILE A 12 -4.34 -2.50 -5.24
CA ILE A 12 -4.84 -3.86 -5.03
C ILE A 12 -6.15 -4.08 -5.79
N TYR A 13 -7.05 -3.09 -5.75
CA TYR A 13 -8.46 -3.27 -6.15
C TYR A 13 -8.87 -2.49 -7.39
N THR A 14 -8.00 -1.65 -7.98
CA THR A 14 -8.36 -0.81 -9.12
C THR A 14 -7.27 -0.78 -10.17
N ASP A 15 -7.62 -0.38 -11.39
CA ASP A 15 -6.67 -0.18 -12.51
C ASP A 15 -6.21 1.28 -12.64
N LYS A 16 -6.42 2.11 -11.60
CA LYS A 16 -6.10 3.54 -11.61
C LYS A 16 -4.61 3.82 -11.78
N HIS A 17 -3.76 2.91 -11.33
CA HIS A 17 -2.31 3.04 -11.39
C HIS A 17 -1.76 2.14 -12.50
N PRO A 18 -0.98 2.64 -13.46
CA PRO A 18 -0.38 1.78 -14.48
C PRO A 18 0.64 0.84 -13.83
N ARG A 19 0.67 -0.41 -14.30
CA ARG A 19 1.67 -1.38 -13.85
C ARG A 19 3.07 -1.01 -14.35
N PRO A 20 4.11 -1.17 -13.53
CA PRO A 20 5.49 -1.05 -14.00
C PRO A 20 5.79 -2.14 -15.03
N ASN A 21 6.62 -1.82 -16.03
CA ASN A 21 7.15 -2.82 -16.96
C ASN A 21 8.04 -3.84 -16.23
N SER A 22 8.34 -4.97 -16.87
CA SER A 22 9.07 -6.09 -16.24
C SER A 22 10.42 -5.68 -15.66
N PHE A 23 11.17 -4.82 -16.36
CA PHE A 23 12.46 -4.32 -15.87
C PHE A 23 12.34 -3.48 -14.60
N MET A 24 11.39 -2.54 -14.58
CA MET A 24 11.13 -1.70 -13.40
C MET A 24 10.58 -2.54 -12.25
N ARG A 25 9.70 -3.51 -12.53
CA ARG A 25 9.15 -4.43 -11.53
C ARG A 25 10.24 -5.27 -10.86
N PHE A 26 11.24 -5.72 -11.63
CA PHE A 26 12.43 -6.39 -11.08
C PHE A 26 13.23 -5.48 -10.13
N ILE A 27 13.50 -4.24 -10.53
CA ILE A 27 14.21 -3.27 -9.67
C ILE A 27 13.42 -3.00 -8.38
N LEU A 28 12.11 -2.78 -8.50
CA LEU A 28 11.23 -2.53 -7.35
C LEU A 28 11.19 -3.73 -6.39
N ALA A 29 11.12 -4.95 -6.93
CA ALA A 29 11.15 -6.17 -6.13
C ALA A 29 12.48 -6.37 -5.39
N LEU A 30 13.61 -5.97 -5.97
CA LEU A 30 14.91 -6.10 -5.31
C LEU A 30 15.14 -5.00 -4.26
N VAL A 31 14.80 -3.76 -4.58
CA VAL A 31 15.20 -2.61 -3.76
C VAL A 31 14.10 -2.22 -2.77
N VAL A 32 12.85 -2.12 -3.22
CA VAL A 32 11.77 -1.53 -2.42
C VAL A 32 11.02 -2.58 -1.62
N LYS A 33 10.75 -3.76 -2.19
CA LYS A 33 10.00 -4.84 -1.53
C LYS A 33 10.49 -5.11 -0.10
N PRO A 34 11.80 -5.33 0.17
CA PRO A 34 12.27 -5.65 1.53
C PRO A 34 11.99 -4.54 2.56
N MET A 35 11.85 -3.29 2.09
CA MET A 35 11.57 -2.14 2.95
C MET A 35 10.09 -2.06 3.33
N VAL A 36 9.19 -2.47 2.45
CA VAL A 36 7.74 -2.29 2.64
C VAL A 36 7.04 -3.55 3.18
N VAL A 37 7.52 -4.75 2.83
CA VAL A 37 6.86 -6.02 3.24
C VAL A 37 7.45 -6.67 4.50
N SER A 38 8.56 -6.14 5.04
CA SER A 38 9.14 -6.62 6.30
C SER A 38 8.49 -5.95 7.51
N GLU A 39 8.72 -6.51 8.70
CA GLU A 39 8.31 -5.93 9.98
C GLU A 39 9.18 -4.75 10.42
N LYS A 40 10.25 -4.44 9.67
CA LYS A 40 11.14 -3.32 9.98
C LYS A 40 10.38 -1.99 9.80
N PRO A 41 10.41 -1.08 10.78
CA PRO A 41 9.81 0.24 10.65
C PRO A 41 10.37 1.00 9.46
N TYR A 42 9.58 1.91 8.89
CA TYR A 42 10.07 2.82 7.87
C TYR A 42 11.21 3.68 8.42
N LYS A 43 12.31 3.79 7.66
CA LYS A 43 13.39 4.72 8.00
C LYS A 43 12.83 6.15 7.97
N LYS A 44 13.36 7.00 8.84
CA LYS A 44 13.05 8.43 8.81
C LYS A 44 13.53 9.02 7.48
N ASN A 45 12.79 10.01 6.96
CA ASN A 45 13.13 10.77 5.74
C ASN A 45 13.24 9.95 4.44
N ILE A 46 12.51 8.84 4.32
CA ILE A 46 12.39 8.15 3.03
C ILE A 46 11.58 9.01 2.05
N LYS A 47 12.04 9.08 0.80
CA LYS A 47 11.32 9.73 -0.29
C LYS A 47 10.02 8.99 -0.62
N THR A 48 8.90 9.71 -0.66
CA THR A 48 7.62 9.17 -1.12
C THR A 48 7.69 8.78 -2.59
N ALA A 49 7.19 7.57 -2.91
CA ALA A 49 7.09 7.13 -4.30
C ALA A 49 6.13 8.03 -5.10
N PRO A 50 6.39 8.32 -6.39
CA PRO A 50 5.59 9.26 -7.18
C PRO A 50 4.09 8.98 -7.18
N GLN A 51 3.68 7.71 -7.22
CA GLN A 51 2.28 7.27 -7.25
C GLN A 51 1.53 7.61 -5.96
N PHE A 52 2.27 7.80 -4.87
CA PHE A 52 1.76 8.10 -3.54
C PHE A 52 1.72 9.61 -3.25
N ILE A 53 2.17 10.46 -4.19
CA ILE A 53 2.11 11.91 -4.03
C ILE A 53 0.70 12.38 -4.38
N ILE A 54 0.01 12.95 -3.40
CA ILE A 54 -1.33 13.51 -3.59
C ILE A 54 -1.20 14.99 -3.96
N ALA A 55 -1.36 15.29 -5.25
CA ALA A 55 -1.47 16.65 -5.73
C ALA A 55 -2.87 17.22 -5.46
N GLY A 56 -2.92 18.49 -5.05
CA GLY A 56 -4.16 19.24 -4.86
C GLY A 56 -4.91 18.90 -3.56
N LYS A 57 -6.06 19.57 -3.38
CA LYS A 57 -6.96 19.34 -2.25
C LYS A 57 -7.76 18.05 -2.45
N ARG A 58 -8.07 17.37 -1.34
CA ARG A 58 -8.94 16.19 -1.30
C ARG A 58 -9.99 16.39 -0.22
N ASP A 59 -11.19 15.88 -0.47
CA ASP A 59 -12.25 15.87 0.53
C ASP A 59 -11.96 14.80 1.58
N PHE A 60 -11.93 15.20 2.84
CA PHE A 60 -11.52 14.30 3.93
C PHE A 60 -12.52 13.16 4.15
N GLU A 61 -13.82 13.45 4.14
CA GLU A 61 -14.86 12.46 4.43
C GLU A 61 -14.97 11.44 3.30
N ILE A 62 -14.80 11.87 2.05
CA ILE A 62 -14.72 10.97 0.90
C ILE A 62 -13.52 10.03 1.05
N GLU A 63 -12.32 10.55 1.32
CA GLU A 63 -11.13 9.70 1.42
C GLU A 63 -11.15 8.77 2.64
N LYS A 64 -11.76 9.23 3.75
CA LYS A 64 -12.00 8.40 4.93
C LYS A 64 -12.95 7.25 4.63
N LYS A 65 -14.09 7.53 4.00
CA LYS A 65 -15.04 6.49 3.62
C LYS A 65 -14.38 5.45 2.72
N ARG A 66 -13.66 5.89 1.68
CA ARG A 66 -12.94 5.00 0.77
C ARG A 66 -11.95 4.09 1.51
N LEU A 67 -11.19 4.66 2.46
CA LEU A 67 -10.23 3.88 3.23
C LEU A 67 -10.93 2.80 4.07
N ILE A 68 -12.02 3.17 4.75
CA ILE A 68 -12.82 2.23 5.55
C ILE A 68 -13.39 1.11 4.66
N ASP A 69 -13.96 1.46 3.51
CA ASP A 69 -14.52 0.48 2.57
C ASP A 69 -13.42 -0.51 2.11
N TYR A 70 -12.23 -0.03 1.78
CA TYR A 70 -11.10 -0.90 1.41
C TYR A 70 -10.60 -1.78 2.56
N LEU A 71 -10.61 -1.27 3.79
CA LEU A 71 -10.23 -2.06 4.98
C LEU A 71 -11.22 -3.19 5.22
N ILE A 72 -12.53 -2.91 5.15
CA ILE A 72 -13.58 -3.92 5.28
C ILE A 72 -13.45 -4.97 4.17
N GLN A 73 -13.31 -4.54 2.92
CA GLN A 73 -13.10 -5.47 1.79
C GLN A 73 -11.87 -6.37 2.00
N THR A 74 -10.75 -5.79 2.48
CA THR A 74 -9.52 -6.54 2.75
C THR A 74 -9.72 -7.57 3.85
N GLN A 75 -10.44 -7.20 4.91
CA GLN A 75 -10.79 -8.10 6.00
C GLN A 75 -11.69 -9.24 5.54
N GLU A 76 -12.75 -8.94 4.77
CA GLU A 76 -13.72 -9.92 4.27
C GLU A 76 -13.09 -10.94 3.32
N LEU A 77 -12.15 -10.52 2.48
CA LEU A 77 -11.41 -11.41 1.57
C LEU A 77 -10.50 -12.39 2.33
N GLY A 78 -9.98 -11.98 3.49
CA GLY A 78 -9.19 -12.83 4.39
C GLY A 78 -7.83 -13.28 3.85
N GLU A 79 -7.01 -13.88 4.72
CA GLU A 79 -5.61 -14.21 4.39
C GLU A 79 -5.45 -15.18 3.20
N THR A 80 -6.41 -16.08 2.99
CA THR A 80 -6.39 -17.05 1.90
C THR A 80 -6.45 -16.37 0.54
N HIS A 81 -7.20 -15.27 0.40
CA HIS A 81 -7.26 -14.48 -0.83
C HIS A 81 -5.91 -13.86 -1.18
N PHE A 82 -5.12 -13.50 -0.16
CA PHE A 82 -3.87 -12.78 -0.33
C PHE A 82 -2.64 -13.69 -0.45
N HIS A 83 -2.70 -14.94 0.02
CA HIS A 83 -1.55 -15.82 -0.04
C HIS A 83 -1.12 -16.09 -1.49
N LEU A 84 0.11 -15.68 -1.84
CA LEU A 84 0.69 -15.73 -3.19
C LEU A 84 -0.06 -14.90 -4.24
N LYS A 85 -0.96 -14.01 -3.82
CA LYS A 85 -1.59 -13.05 -4.72
C LYS A 85 -0.54 -12.14 -5.33
N GLU A 86 -0.62 -11.98 -6.65
CA GLU A 86 0.22 -11.06 -7.42
C GLU A 86 0.01 -9.61 -6.97
N SER A 87 1.10 -8.94 -6.63
CA SER A 87 1.12 -7.51 -6.31
C SER A 87 1.38 -6.67 -7.55
N HIS A 88 0.95 -5.41 -7.50
CA HIS A 88 1.16 -4.43 -8.57
C HIS A 88 2.63 -4.28 -8.98
N SER A 89 3.55 -4.34 -8.01
CA SER A 89 4.95 -3.93 -8.18
C SER A 89 5.99 -4.99 -7.83
N PHE A 90 5.64 -6.06 -7.09
CA PHE A 90 6.63 -6.90 -6.41
C PHE A 90 6.53 -8.40 -6.71
N GLY A 91 5.61 -8.82 -7.58
CA GLY A 91 5.36 -10.24 -7.78
C GLY A 91 4.38 -10.82 -6.77
N PRO A 92 4.30 -12.16 -6.65
CA PRO A 92 3.49 -12.81 -5.65
C PRO A 92 4.06 -12.51 -4.25
N LEU A 93 3.17 -12.22 -3.31
CA LEU A 93 3.51 -11.98 -1.91
C LEU A 93 2.85 -13.02 -1.02
N THR A 94 3.55 -13.44 0.01
CA THR A 94 2.98 -14.24 1.10
C THR A 94 1.94 -13.42 1.87
N LYS A 95 1.09 -14.10 2.64
CA LYS A 95 0.10 -13.43 3.50
C LYS A 95 0.73 -12.48 4.51
N THR A 96 1.91 -12.83 5.05
CA THR A 96 2.67 -11.97 5.98
C THR A 96 3.21 -10.74 5.27
N GLU A 97 3.74 -10.90 4.06
CA GLU A 97 4.22 -9.77 3.26
C GLU A 97 3.08 -8.80 2.87
N TRP A 98 1.90 -9.33 2.52
CA TRP A 98 0.71 -8.52 2.28
C TRP A 98 0.23 -7.80 3.54
N SER A 99 0.15 -8.51 4.66
CA SER A 99 -0.23 -7.95 5.96
C SER A 99 0.69 -6.78 6.32
N ASN A 100 2.01 -7.00 6.25
CA ASN A 100 3.01 -5.97 6.51
C ASN A 100 2.90 -4.80 5.53
N LEU A 101 2.68 -5.06 4.24
CA LEU A 101 2.53 -3.98 3.25
C LEU A 101 1.34 -3.06 3.57
N CYS A 102 0.20 -3.62 3.95
CA CYS A 102 -1.01 -2.87 4.27
C CYS A 102 -0.96 -2.22 5.66
N TYR A 103 -0.80 -3.04 6.71
CA TYR A 103 -0.87 -2.59 8.10
C TYR A 103 0.26 -1.63 8.43
N LYS A 104 1.52 -1.95 8.08
CA LYS A 104 2.66 -1.09 8.42
C LYS A 104 2.59 0.28 7.74
N HIS A 105 2.11 0.33 6.50
CA HIS A 105 1.91 1.60 5.79
C HIS A 105 0.85 2.45 6.48
N LEU A 106 -0.28 1.84 6.82
CA LEU A 106 -1.37 2.54 7.50
C LEU A 106 -0.94 3.03 8.89
N ASP A 107 -0.37 2.15 9.72
CA ASP A 107 0.11 2.44 11.07
C ASP A 107 1.17 3.55 11.08
N HIS A 108 2.14 3.50 10.16
CA HIS A 108 3.15 4.55 10.00
C HIS A 108 2.53 5.93 9.77
N HIS A 109 1.46 6.01 8.99
CA HIS A 109 0.82 7.29 8.69
C HIS A 109 -0.20 7.73 9.74
N LEU A 110 -0.89 6.81 10.42
CA LEU A 110 -1.83 7.17 11.49
C LEU A 110 -1.10 7.62 12.76
N SER A 111 -0.02 6.93 13.14
CA SER A 111 0.79 7.27 14.31
C SER A 111 1.43 8.66 14.22
N GLN A 112 1.71 9.17 13.01
CA GLN A 112 2.17 10.56 12.79
C GLN A 112 1.18 11.61 13.30
N PHE A 113 -0.11 11.24 13.42
CA PHE A 113 -1.19 12.09 13.91
C PHE A 113 -1.68 11.66 15.31
N GLY A 114 -0.99 10.72 15.95
CA GLY A 114 -1.36 10.21 17.28
C GLY A 114 -2.63 9.36 17.31
N VAL A 115 -2.97 8.74 16.16
CA VAL A 115 -4.09 7.80 16.01
C VAL A 115 -3.56 6.37 15.97
#